data_AF-A0A9W2XLD4-F1
#
_entry.id   AF-A0A9W2XLD4-F1
#
_cell.length_a   1.000
_cell.length_b   1.000
_cell.length_c   1.000
_cell.angle_alpha   90.00
_cell.angle_beta   90.00
_cell.angle_gamma   90.00
#
_symmetry.space_group_name_H-M   'P 1'
#
loop_
_entity.id
_entity.type
_entity.pdbx_description
1 polymer ?
#
loop_
_entity_poly.entity_id
_entity_poly.type
_entity_poly.pdbx_seq_one_letter_code
_entity_poly.pdbx_strand_id
1 'polypeptide(L)'
;MCQHLAELLGQNCTLVVYSRRTRHRRHHNDHLAKRNLGITARKSAHIPEKTERGPNAVIPLLEVYNKSWCQPRELLVEILQEYPDEVEHIFIPSCVVLKRCAGCCMDEMLQCTPTSTYNITMEIKRIKPQRQQNDIFMSFTEHSACECRAKKEVKEQKEKEDL
;
A
#
# COMPACT_ATOMS: atom_id res chain seq x y z
N MET A 1 16.58 -28.16 -2.80
CA MET A 1 15.42 -27.99 -1.88
C MET A 1 14.18 -27.34 -2.52
N CYS A 2 14.19 -26.91 -3.80
CA CYS A 2 12.99 -26.42 -4.51
C CYS A 2 12.28 -27.48 -5.37
N GLN A 3 12.66 -28.76 -5.29
CA GLN A 3 12.07 -29.83 -6.12
C GLN A 3 10.97 -30.63 -5.42
N HIS A 4 10.75 -30.49 -4.11
CA HIS A 4 9.75 -31.27 -3.37
C HIS A 4 8.44 -30.51 -3.06
N LEU A 5 8.33 -29.24 -3.44
CA LEU A 5 7.11 -28.45 -3.25
C LEU A 5 6.25 -28.34 -4.53
N ALA A 6 6.70 -28.88 -5.65
CA ALA A 6 5.99 -28.80 -6.93
C ALA A 6 4.95 -29.92 -7.14
N GLU A 7 4.96 -31.00 -6.36
CA GLU A 7 4.13 -32.19 -6.61
C GLU A 7 2.74 -32.17 -5.94
N LEU A 8 2.46 -31.23 -5.02
CA LEU A 8 1.21 -31.24 -4.23
C LEU A 8 0.08 -30.36 -4.78
N LEU A 9 0.29 -29.63 -5.88
CA LEU A 9 -0.74 -28.73 -6.45
C LEU A 9 -1.27 -29.14 -7.83
N GLY A 10 -0.82 -30.25 -8.42
CA GLY A 10 -1.42 -30.79 -9.66
C GLY A 10 -1.47 -29.81 -10.84
N GLN A 11 -0.59 -28.81 -10.89
CA GLN A 11 -0.51 -27.82 -11.95
C GLN A 11 0.88 -27.86 -12.57
N ASN A 12 0.92 -28.03 -13.89
CA ASN A 12 2.15 -27.95 -14.70
C ASN A 12 2.78 -26.56 -14.56
N CYS A 13 3.63 -26.35 -13.56
CA CYS A 13 4.39 -25.12 -13.41
C CYS A 13 5.57 -25.16 -14.39
N THR A 14 5.34 -24.68 -15.61
CA THR A 14 6.42 -24.13 -16.43
C THR A 14 7.19 -23.14 -15.57
N LEU A 15 8.49 -23.36 -15.39
CA LEU A 15 9.41 -22.44 -14.74
C LEU A 15 9.22 -21.03 -15.31
N VAL A 16 8.51 -20.15 -14.60
CA VAL A 16 8.64 -18.72 -14.83
C VAL A 16 9.95 -18.31 -14.17
N VAL A 17 11.03 -18.50 -14.91
CA VAL A 17 12.28 -17.80 -14.69
C VAL A 17 11.91 -16.31 -14.69
N TYR A 18 12.04 -15.65 -13.54
CA TYR A 18 11.88 -14.20 -13.42
C TYR A 18 12.91 -13.52 -14.34
N SER A 19 12.47 -13.17 -15.54
CA SER A 19 13.25 -12.45 -16.53
C SER A 19 13.26 -10.96 -16.20
N ARG A 20 14.44 -10.42 -15.86
CA ARG A 20 14.69 -8.97 -15.84
C ARG A 20 14.65 -8.45 -17.28
N ARG A 21 13.53 -7.85 -17.69
CA ARG A 21 13.41 -7.24 -19.03
C ARG A 21 14.05 -5.85 -19.04
N THR A 22 15.19 -5.75 -19.71
CA THR A 22 15.87 -4.50 -20.08
C THR A 22 15.02 -3.69 -21.07
N ARG A 23 14.94 -2.37 -20.86
CA ARG A 23 14.08 -1.43 -21.60
C ARG A 23 14.75 -1.04 -22.91
N HIS A 24 14.29 -1.59 -24.05
CA HIS A 24 14.81 -1.22 -25.38
C HIS A 24 14.08 0.01 -25.94
N ARG A 25 14.84 1.08 -26.19
CA ARG A 25 14.44 2.33 -26.85
C ARG A 25 14.09 2.05 -28.32
N ARG A 26 12.96 2.54 -28.82
CA ARG A 26 12.65 2.61 -30.25
C ARG A 26 12.55 4.08 -30.68
N HIS A 27 13.31 4.42 -31.70
CA HIS A 27 13.36 5.72 -32.35
C HIS A 27 12.25 5.85 -33.40
N HIS A 28 11.63 7.04 -33.41
CA HIS A 28 11.21 7.88 -34.54
C HIS A 28 10.32 7.31 -35.66
N ASN A 29 9.16 7.95 -35.86
CA ASN A 29 8.89 8.63 -37.14
C ASN A 29 7.83 9.73 -37.01
N ASP A 30 8.25 10.95 -37.32
CA ASP A 30 7.42 12.12 -37.56
C ASP A 30 6.63 11.98 -38.87
N HIS A 31 5.36 12.39 -38.87
CA HIS A 31 4.74 12.87 -40.09
C HIS A 31 3.76 14.01 -39.82
N LEU A 32 3.93 15.04 -40.65
CA LEU A 32 3.44 16.40 -40.60
C LEU A 32 1.93 16.53 -40.96
N ALA A 33 1.17 17.38 -40.24
CA ALA A 33 -0.05 17.99 -40.78
C ALA A 33 -0.42 19.34 -40.09
N LYS A 34 0.04 20.40 -40.74
CA LYS A 34 -0.46 21.78 -40.95
C LYS A 34 -1.61 22.39 -40.09
N ARG A 35 -1.31 23.60 -39.61
CA ARG A 35 -2.12 24.78 -39.17
C ARG A 35 -3.58 24.87 -39.67
N ASN A 36 -4.46 25.46 -38.83
CA ASN A 36 -5.16 26.72 -39.16
C ASN A 36 -5.82 27.45 -37.97
N LEU A 37 -6.10 28.72 -38.25
CA LEU A 37 -6.40 29.94 -37.48
C LEU A 37 -7.74 29.98 -36.69
N GLY A 38 -7.73 30.65 -35.53
CA GLY A 38 -8.74 31.64 -35.11
C GLY A 38 -10.03 31.17 -34.39
N ILE A 39 -10.30 31.78 -33.22
CA ILE A 39 -11.54 32.50 -32.80
C ILE A 39 -11.66 32.46 -31.26
N THR A 40 -11.82 33.65 -30.66
CA THR A 40 -12.09 33.89 -29.24
C THR A 40 -13.44 33.33 -28.80
N ALA A 41 -13.47 32.52 -27.75
CA ALA A 41 -14.71 32.19 -27.04
C ALA A 41 -14.47 32.11 -25.52
N ARG A 42 -14.95 33.12 -24.80
CA ARG A 42 -15.03 33.13 -23.33
C ARG A 42 -16.12 32.12 -22.94
N LYS A 43 -15.74 30.87 -22.63
CA LYS A 43 -16.69 29.86 -22.15
C LYS A 43 -16.65 29.82 -20.62
N SER A 44 -17.77 30.21 -20.03
CA SER A 44 -18.09 29.95 -18.63
C SER A 44 -17.91 28.45 -18.34
N ALA A 45 -17.24 28.11 -17.24
CA ALA A 45 -16.91 26.73 -16.90
C ALA A 45 -18.18 25.99 -16.47
N HIS A 46 -18.70 25.15 -17.37
CA HIS A 46 -19.66 24.12 -17.01
C HIS A 46 -18.89 23.03 -16.27
N ILE A 47 -19.22 22.74 -15.01
CA ILE A 47 -18.68 21.60 -14.27
C ILE A 47 -19.32 20.34 -14.87
N PRO A 48 -18.60 19.45 -15.56
CA PRO A 48 -19.17 18.21 -16.03
C PRO A 48 -19.25 17.24 -14.85
N GLU A 49 -20.47 16.81 -14.55
CA GLU A 49 -20.71 15.69 -13.65
C GLU A 49 -20.25 14.40 -14.35
N LYS A 50 -19.32 13.69 -13.70
CA LYS A 50 -18.82 12.35 -14.04
C LYS A 50 -18.27 12.17 -15.45
N THR A 51 -16.97 12.41 -15.59
CA THR A 51 -16.17 11.89 -16.70
C THR A 51 -15.17 10.88 -16.14
N GLU A 52 -15.12 9.68 -16.72
CA GLU A 52 -14.02 8.75 -16.49
C GLU A 52 -12.71 9.52 -16.71
N ARG A 53 -11.86 9.48 -15.67
CA ARG A 53 -10.71 10.37 -15.53
C ARG A 53 -9.66 9.97 -16.57
N GLY A 54 -9.62 10.70 -17.70
CA GLY A 54 -8.63 10.47 -18.75
C GLY A 54 -7.18 10.65 -18.28
N PRO A 55 -6.19 10.21 -19.07
CA PRO A 55 -4.77 10.12 -18.65
C PRO A 55 -4.11 11.45 -18.25
N ASN A 56 -4.73 12.60 -18.56
CA ASN A 56 -4.21 13.94 -18.27
C ASN A 56 -5.04 14.72 -17.24
N ALA A 57 -5.97 14.06 -16.55
CA ALA A 57 -6.83 14.74 -15.60
C ALA A 57 -6.10 15.05 -14.28
N VAL A 58 -6.14 16.31 -13.88
CA VAL A 58 -5.57 16.78 -12.61
C VAL A 58 -6.50 16.39 -11.46
N ILE A 59 -5.95 15.76 -10.43
CA ILE A 59 -6.67 15.48 -9.19
C ILE A 59 -6.75 16.78 -8.38
N PRO A 60 -7.95 17.27 -8.02
CA PRO A 60 -8.08 18.49 -7.23
C PRO A 60 -7.37 18.38 -5.87
N LEU A 61 -6.81 19.49 -5.38
CA LEU A 61 -6.08 19.53 -4.11
C LEU A 61 -6.88 18.94 -2.94
N LEU A 62 -8.16 19.27 -2.85
CA LEU A 62 -9.03 18.77 -1.78
C LEU A 62 -9.21 17.25 -1.84
N GLU A 63 -9.24 16.66 -3.04
CA GLU A 63 -9.29 15.21 -3.19
C GLU A 63 -7.96 14.56 -2.76
N VAL A 64 -6.82 15.16 -3.12
CA VAL A 64 -5.51 14.69 -2.65
C VAL A 64 -5.47 14.71 -1.13
N TYR A 65 -5.84 15.83 -0.51
CA TYR A 65 -5.89 16.00 0.94
C TYR A 65 -6.81 14.96 1.62
N ASN A 66 -8.04 14.84 1.15
CA ASN A 66 -9.02 13.89 1.70
C ASN A 66 -8.61 12.42 1.52
N LYS A 67 -7.82 12.13 0.49
CA LYS A 67 -7.27 10.79 0.27
C LYS A 67 -5.97 10.56 1.00
N SER A 68 -5.24 11.59 1.44
CA SER A 68 -3.93 11.44 2.08
C SER A 68 -3.93 11.63 3.59
N TRP A 69 -4.95 12.25 4.20
CA TRP A 69 -4.96 12.51 5.65
C TRP A 69 -4.96 11.22 6.50
N CYS A 70 -4.47 11.33 7.74
CA CYS A 70 -4.30 10.25 8.70
C CYS A 70 -5.63 9.55 9.08
N GLN A 71 -5.82 8.31 8.63
CA GLN A 71 -7.00 7.50 8.94
C GLN A 71 -6.69 5.99 8.88
N PRO A 72 -7.57 5.11 9.39
CA PRO A 72 -7.45 3.67 9.18
C PRO A 72 -7.52 3.32 7.69
N ARG A 73 -6.57 2.52 7.20
CA ARG A 73 -6.47 2.08 5.80
C ARG A 73 -6.06 0.62 5.74
N GLU A 74 -6.54 -0.08 4.72
CA GLU A 74 -6.11 -1.44 4.41
C GLU A 74 -4.68 -1.43 3.89
N LEU A 75 -3.80 -2.15 4.57
CA LEU A 75 -2.40 -2.36 4.19
C LEU A 75 -2.11 -3.85 4.15
N LEU A 76 -1.22 -4.25 3.24
CA LEU A 76 -0.62 -5.59 3.26
C LEU A 76 0.48 -5.59 4.32
N VAL A 77 0.34 -6.46 5.33
CA VAL A 77 1.29 -6.62 6.42
C VAL A 77 1.84 -8.03 6.37
N GLU A 78 3.17 -8.16 6.40
CA GLU A 78 3.84 -9.45 6.44
C GLU A 78 3.62 -10.14 7.79
N ILE A 79 3.27 -11.42 7.78
CA ILE A 79 2.96 -12.16 9.03
C ILE A 79 4.19 -12.26 9.93
N LEU A 80 5.39 -12.41 9.36
CA LEU A 80 6.65 -12.48 10.11
C LEU A 80 7.02 -11.16 10.79
N GLN A 81 6.53 -10.02 10.30
CA GLN A 81 6.72 -8.73 10.96
C GLN A 81 5.90 -8.64 12.25
N GLU A 82 4.71 -9.23 12.26
CA GLU A 82 3.81 -9.26 13.43
C GLU A 82 4.21 -10.36 14.42
N TYR A 83 4.79 -11.46 13.93
CA TYR A 83 5.24 -12.60 14.72
C TYR A 83 6.70 -12.93 14.44
N PRO A 84 7.64 -12.10 14.92
CA PRO A 84 9.07 -12.28 14.65
C PRO A 84 9.63 -13.58 15.25
N ASP A 85 8.98 -14.16 16.25
CA ASP A 85 9.40 -15.42 16.90
C ASP A 85 9.10 -16.67 16.04
N GLU A 86 8.29 -16.54 14.98
CA GLU A 86 7.83 -17.65 14.14
C GLU A 86 8.74 -17.92 12.92
N VAL A 87 10.06 -17.81 13.09
CA VAL A 87 11.06 -17.85 11.99
C VAL A 87 11.21 -19.19 11.26
N GLU A 88 10.76 -20.29 11.86
CA GLU A 88 10.94 -21.65 11.29
C GLU A 88 9.81 -22.07 10.34
N HIS A 89 8.84 -21.18 10.08
CA HIS A 89 7.59 -21.50 9.41
C HIS A 89 7.39 -20.70 8.13
N ILE A 90 6.77 -21.35 7.14
CA ILE A 90 6.26 -20.68 5.96
C ILE A 90 4.75 -20.50 6.15
N PHE A 91 4.27 -19.26 5.98
CA PHE A 91 2.85 -18.93 6.05
C PHE A 91 2.26 -18.75 4.65
N ILE A 92 1.05 -19.27 4.45
CA ILE A 92 0.23 -19.06 3.25
C ILE A 92 -1.12 -18.47 3.68
N PRO A 93 -1.45 -17.23 3.29
CA PRO A 93 -0.59 -16.28 2.57
C PRO A 93 0.60 -15.81 3.45
N SER A 94 1.64 -15.23 2.83
CA SER A 94 2.78 -14.65 3.58
C SER A 94 2.49 -13.26 4.16
N CYS A 95 1.45 -12.59 3.65
CA CYS A 95 0.96 -11.30 4.12
C CYS A 95 -0.58 -11.32 4.20
N VAL A 96 -1.12 -10.48 5.08
CA VAL A 96 -2.56 -10.32 5.30
C VAL A 96 -2.96 -8.86 5.13
N VAL A 97 -4.22 -8.60 4.78
CA VAL A 97 -4.77 -7.24 4.72
C VAL A 97 -5.26 -6.85 6.11
N LEU A 98 -4.70 -5.79 6.68
CA LEU A 98 -5.11 -5.24 7.98
C LEU A 98 -5.42 -3.75 7.87
N LYS A 99 -6.39 -3.29 8.65
CA LYS A 99 -6.58 -1.86 8.90
C LYS A 99 -5.50 -1.32 9.83
N ARG A 100 -4.66 -0.42 9.30
CA ARG A 100 -3.61 0.28 10.04
C ARG A 100 -3.71 1.78 9.82
N CYS A 101 -3.20 2.55 10.77
CA CYS A 101 -3.16 4.00 10.64
C CYS A 101 -2.13 4.37 9.58
N ALA A 102 -2.57 5.07 8.54
CA ALA A 102 -1.71 5.55 7.48
C ALA A 102 -2.25 6.85 6.88
N GLY A 103 -1.34 7.60 6.27
CA GLY A 103 -1.59 8.94 5.76
C GLY A 103 -0.61 9.95 6.35
N CYS A 104 -0.79 11.22 5.98
CA CYS A 104 0.02 12.33 6.45
C CYS A 104 -0.72 13.19 7.46
N CYS A 105 0.06 13.87 8.30
CA CYS A 105 -0.38 14.98 9.14
C CYS A 105 0.04 16.29 8.47
N MET A 106 -0.59 17.41 8.87
CA MET A 106 -0.27 18.73 8.31
C MET A 106 1.11 19.26 8.74
N ASP A 107 1.61 18.80 9.88
CA ASP A 107 2.86 19.24 10.47
C ASP A 107 3.78 18.01 10.62
N GLU A 108 5.05 18.17 10.22
CA GLU A 108 6.08 17.14 10.30
C GLU A 108 6.44 16.78 11.75
N MET A 109 6.14 17.65 12.72
CA MET A 109 6.27 17.38 14.16
C MET A 109 5.17 16.43 14.69
N LEU A 110 4.13 16.17 13.89
CA LEU A 110 3.07 15.22 14.21
C LEU A 110 3.32 13.86 13.56
N GLN A 111 2.79 12.82 14.18
CA GLN A 111 2.78 11.46 13.67
C GLN A 111 1.36 10.90 13.70
N CYS A 112 0.99 10.20 12.63
CA CYS A 112 -0.28 9.48 12.55
C CYS A 112 -0.20 8.23 13.43
N THR A 113 -1.01 8.19 14.51
CA THR A 113 -0.96 7.13 15.52
C THR A 113 -2.36 6.58 15.83
N PRO A 114 -2.49 5.29 16.20
CA PRO A 114 -3.76 4.72 16.59
C PRO A 114 -4.27 5.31 17.90
N THR A 115 -5.58 5.49 17.99
CA THR A 115 -6.27 5.92 19.21
C THR A 115 -7.16 4.84 19.78
N SER A 116 -7.60 3.90 18.95
CA SER A 116 -8.33 2.70 19.34
C SER A 116 -7.97 1.54 18.41
N THR A 117 -7.92 0.34 18.98
CA THR A 117 -7.51 -0.89 18.30
C THR A 117 -8.38 -2.07 18.73
N TYR A 118 -8.48 -3.08 17.88
CA TYR A 118 -9.10 -4.36 18.20
C TYR A 118 -8.34 -5.49 17.50
N ASN A 119 -8.52 -6.71 17.99
CA ASN A 119 -7.91 -7.88 17.38
C ASN A 119 -8.92 -8.59 16.47
N ILE A 120 -8.42 -9.12 15.36
CA ILE A 120 -9.16 -10.02 14.48
C ILE A 120 -8.40 -11.34 14.37
N THR A 121 -9.14 -12.41 14.15
CA THR A 121 -8.56 -13.75 14.01
C THR A 121 -8.72 -14.21 12.58
N MET A 122 -7.62 -14.64 11.96
CA MET A 122 -7.59 -15.15 10.60
C MET A 122 -7.11 -16.60 10.59
N GLU A 123 -7.62 -17.37 9.65
CA GLU A 123 -7.12 -18.71 9.35
C GLU A 123 -5.93 -18.60 8.39
N ILE A 124 -4.79 -19.14 8.80
CA ILE A 124 -3.52 -19.08 8.08
C ILE A 124 -2.98 -20.50 7.94
N LYS A 125 -2.53 -20.86 6.74
CA LYS A 125 -1.87 -22.14 6.52
C LYS A 125 -0.40 -22.03 6.93
N ARG A 126 0.02 -22.85 7.89
CA ARG A 126 1.39 -22.92 8.39
C ARG A 126 2.06 -24.19 7.90
N ILE A 127 3.21 -24.05 7.25
CA ILE A 127 4.01 -25.15 6.72
C ILE A 127 5.31 -25.25 7.49
N LYS A 128 5.57 -26.42 8.07
CA LYS A 128 6.87 -26.80 8.64
C LYS A 128 7.71 -27.52 7.57
N PRO A 129 8.99 -27.17 7.38
CA PRO A 129 9.87 -27.81 6.40
C PRO A 129 9.96 -29.35 6.54
N GLN A 130 9.77 -29.87 7.75
CA GLN A 130 9.91 -31.29 8.09
C GLN A 130 8.58 -32.08 8.14
N ARG A 131 7.60 -31.79 7.27
CA ARG A 131 6.43 -32.64 6.94
C ARG A 131 5.09 -32.40 7.66
N GLN A 132 4.79 -31.18 8.11
CA GLN A 132 3.41 -30.89 8.56
C GLN A 132 2.91 -29.55 8.03
N GLN A 133 1.74 -29.57 7.41
CA GLN A 133 0.96 -28.39 7.04
C GLN A 133 -0.33 -28.45 7.83
N ASN A 134 -0.60 -27.41 8.61
CA ASN A 134 -1.83 -27.27 9.37
C ASN A 134 -2.43 -25.89 9.12
N ASP A 135 -3.75 -25.82 9.14
CA ASP A 135 -4.46 -24.54 9.20
C ASP A 135 -4.51 -24.11 10.68
N ILE A 136 -4.09 -22.88 10.94
CA ILE A 136 -3.99 -22.31 12.28
C ILE A 136 -4.75 -21.00 12.35
N PHE A 137 -5.20 -20.63 13.55
CA PHE A 137 -5.78 -19.33 13.81
C PHE A 137 -4.73 -18.39 14.38
N MET A 138 -4.52 -17.25 13.73
CA MET A 138 -3.62 -16.19 14.17
C MET A 138 -4.40 -14.90 14.43
N SER A 139 -3.99 -14.12 15.43
CA SER A 139 -4.72 -12.94 15.88
C SER A 139 -3.95 -11.65 15.65
N PHE A 140 -4.43 -10.82 14.72
CA PHE A 140 -3.77 -9.59 14.30
C PHE A 140 -4.47 -8.37 14.89
N THR A 141 -3.70 -7.34 15.22
CA THR A 141 -4.26 -6.05 15.67
C THR A 141 -4.61 -5.16 14.48
N GLU A 142 -5.84 -4.69 14.45
CA GLU A 142 -6.35 -3.64 13.57
C GLU A 142 -6.58 -2.33 14.33
N HIS A 143 -6.44 -1.22 13.62
CA HIS A 143 -6.71 0.12 14.14
C HIS A 143 -8.12 0.55 13.72
N SER A 144 -8.98 0.90 14.68
CA SER A 144 -10.34 1.40 14.42
C SER A 144 -10.40 2.92 14.29
N ALA A 145 -9.45 3.65 14.89
CA ALA A 145 -9.37 5.11 14.84
C ALA A 145 -7.92 5.59 14.92
N CYS A 146 -7.64 6.75 14.29
CA CYS A 146 -6.31 7.33 14.15
C CYS A 146 -6.34 8.84 14.37
N GLU A 147 -5.27 9.38 14.95
CA GLU A 147 -5.09 10.82 15.14
C GLU A 147 -3.64 11.24 14.91
N CYS A 148 -3.45 12.50 14.51
CA CYS A 148 -2.15 13.16 14.45
C CYS A 148 -1.76 13.65 15.85
N ARG A 149 -0.68 13.10 16.42
CA ARG A 149 -0.17 13.44 17.76
C ARG A 149 1.29 13.84 17.67
N ALA A 150 1.75 14.70 18.59
CA ALA A 150 3.14 15.14 18.63
C ALA A 150 4.12 13.95 18.76
N LYS A 151 5.16 13.94 17.94
CA LYS A 151 6.26 12.98 18.02
C LYS A 151 6.91 13.03 19.40
N LYS A 152 7.32 11.88 19.93
CA LYS A 152 7.93 11.78 21.27
C LYS A 152 9.20 12.63 21.38
N GLU A 153 10.02 12.67 20.33
CA GLU A 153 11.28 13.43 20.25
C GLU A 153 11.09 14.94 20.48
N VAL A 154 9.94 15.51 20.08
CA VAL A 154 9.64 16.94 20.24
C VAL A 154 9.25 17.27 21.69
N LYS A 155 8.70 16.32 22.43
CA LYS A 155 8.35 16.51 23.85
C LYS A 155 9.61 16.65 24.71
N GLU A 156 10.62 15.83 24.43
CA GLU A 156 11.89 15.82 25.17
C GLU A 156 12.75 17.08 24.94
N GLN A 157 12.59 17.77 23.80
CA GLN A 157 13.28 19.03 23.53
C GLN A 157 12.65 20.21 24.26
N LYS A 158 11.31 20.27 24.31
CA LYS A 158 10.60 21.31 25.08
C LYS A 158 10.88 21.22 26.58
N GLU A 159 10.91 20.01 27.14
CA GLU A 159 11.23 19.81 28.56
C GLU A 159 12.69 20.18 28.91
N LYS A 160 13.59 20.25 27.93
CA LYS A 160 14.98 20.67 28.12
C LYS A 160 15.22 22.15 27.83
N GLU A 161 14.40 22.80 27.01
CA GLU A 161 14.45 24.25 26.80
C GLU A 161 13.79 25.04 27.95
N ASP A 162 12.90 24.38 28.71
CA ASP A 162 12.25 24.95 29.90
C ASP A 162 13.02 24.70 31.22
N LEU A 163 14.25 24.15 31.17
CA LEU A 163 15.12 23.91 32.34
C LEU A 163 16.43 24.73 32.31
#